data_AF-A0A9D1KLU5-F1
#
_entry.id   AF-A0A9D1KLU5-F1
#
_cell.length_a   1.000
_cell.length_b   1.000
_cell.length_c   1.000
_cell.angle_alpha   90.00
_cell.angle_beta   90.00
_cell.angle_gamma   90.00
#
_symmetry.space_group_name_H-M   'P 1'
#
loop_
_entity.id
_entity.type
_entity.pdbx_description
1 polymer ?
#
loop_
_entity_poly.entity_id
_entity_poly.type
_entity_poly.pdbx_seq_one_letter_code
_entity_poly.pdbx_strand_id
1 'polypeptide(L)'
;MSTHGTSEVAQPTFAGLYGGLAFLVVALTAAPFYANTETDTLRITYFSIWQMLGRSNGGGLDVFSILLLAIMVGLCVRATIRPVRSVALPLGVTAIALVAVLMVGLRVGADRDAALSATGSMLMATGIAAMVLGVGHAIHLTILKARGVL
;
A
#
# COMPACT_ATOMS: atom_id res chain seq x y z
N MET A 1 17.98 -48.78 -8.25
CA MET A 1 17.59 -47.95 -7.08
C MET A 1 17.71 -46.50 -7.52
N SER A 2 16.65 -45.94 -8.11
CA SER A 2 16.65 -44.58 -8.69
C SER A 2 16.01 -43.63 -7.70
N THR A 3 16.82 -42.76 -7.11
CA THR A 3 16.36 -41.62 -6.31
C THR A 3 15.83 -40.57 -7.27
N HIS A 4 14.51 -40.56 -7.51
CA HIS A 4 13.84 -39.41 -8.11
C HIS A 4 13.96 -38.23 -7.14
N GLY A 5 15.02 -37.44 -7.32
CA GLY A 5 15.13 -36.11 -6.75
C GLY A 5 14.07 -35.24 -7.39
N THR A 6 12.90 -35.13 -6.77
CA THR A 6 11.98 -34.05 -7.06
C THR A 6 12.68 -32.77 -6.65
N SER A 7 13.25 -32.06 -7.61
CA SER A 7 13.67 -30.68 -7.44
C SER A 7 12.46 -29.93 -6.90
N GLU A 8 12.49 -29.61 -5.60
CA GLU A 8 11.51 -28.79 -4.93
C GLU A 8 11.52 -27.45 -5.67
N VAL A 9 10.56 -27.27 -6.58
CA VAL A 9 10.37 -26.02 -7.29
C VAL A 9 10.02 -25.02 -6.19
N ALA A 10 11.01 -24.26 -5.73
CA ALA A 10 10.85 -23.23 -4.73
C ALA A 10 9.73 -22.32 -5.24
N GLN A 11 8.54 -22.45 -4.67
CA GLN A 11 7.40 -21.68 -5.14
C GLN A 11 7.75 -20.20 -4.96
N PRO A 12 7.55 -19.35 -5.97
CA PRO A 12 7.83 -17.93 -5.84
C PRO A 12 7.01 -17.39 -4.67
N THR A 13 7.72 -17.06 -3.58
CA THR A 13 7.09 -16.63 -2.34
C THR A 13 6.82 -15.14 -2.45
N PHE A 14 5.54 -14.78 -2.54
CA PHE A 14 5.07 -13.39 -2.52
C PHE A 14 5.49 -12.63 -1.25
N ALA A 15 5.97 -13.33 -0.22
CA ALA A 15 6.41 -12.79 1.07
C ALA A 15 7.40 -11.62 0.93
N GLY A 16 8.43 -11.74 0.09
CA GLY A 16 9.42 -10.68 -0.09
C GLY A 16 8.82 -9.40 -0.70
N LEU A 17 7.85 -9.54 -1.60
CA LEU A 17 7.17 -8.42 -2.24
C LEU A 17 6.29 -7.66 -1.23
N TYR A 18 5.58 -8.37 -0.35
CA TYR A 18 4.82 -7.73 0.73
C TYR A 18 5.72 -7.02 1.75
N GLY A 19 6.86 -7.61 2.10
CA GLY A 19 7.82 -6.99 3.01
C GLY A 19 8.40 -5.70 2.45
N GLY A 20 8.86 -5.72 1.19
CA GLY A 20 9.33 -4.54 0.49
C GLY A 20 8.25 -3.46 0.35
N LEU A 21 7.02 -3.87 0.02
CA LEU A 21 5.87 -2.97 -0.07
C LEU A 21 5.56 -2.28 1.27
N ALA A 22 5.55 -3.03 2.37
CA ALA A 22 5.30 -2.48 3.70
C ALA A 22 6.33 -1.40 4.06
N PHE A 23 7.61 -1.70 3.84
CA PHE A 23 8.69 -0.75 4.12
C PHE A 23 8.59 0.49 3.24
N LEU A 24 8.37 0.31 1.93
CA LEU A 24 8.29 1.40 0.97
C LEU A 24 7.12 2.35 1.30
N VAL A 25 5.94 1.80 1.61
CA VAL A 25 4.77 2.61 1.96
C VAL A 25 5.03 3.42 3.24
N VAL A 26 5.62 2.81 4.28
CA VAL A 26 5.98 3.52 5.50
C VAL A 26 6.97 4.65 5.21
N ALA A 27 8.04 4.36 4.46
CA ALA A 27 9.04 5.35 4.10
C ALA A 27 8.45 6.55 3.34
N LEU A 28 7.56 6.29 2.37
CA LEU A 28 6.92 7.34 1.58
C LEU A 28 5.94 8.21 2.39
N THR A 29 5.35 7.67 3.46
CA THR A 29 4.43 8.46 4.30
C THR A 29 5.13 9.49 5.18
N ALA A 30 6.46 9.44 5.31
CA ALA A 30 7.25 10.42 6.04
C ALA A 30 7.29 11.80 5.35
N ALA A 31 6.99 11.87 4.05
CA ALA A 31 7.05 13.09 3.26
C ALA A 31 5.66 13.59 2.79
N PRO A 32 5.52 14.87 2.43
CA PRO A 32 4.25 15.44 1.95
C PRO A 32 3.79 14.81 0.63
N PHE A 33 2.49 14.54 0.51
CA PHE A 33 1.89 13.97 -0.70
C PHE A 33 1.69 14.99 -1.81
N TYR A 34 1.43 16.24 -1.45
CA TYR A 34 1.20 17.34 -2.38
C TYR A 34 2.37 18.33 -2.34
N ALA A 35 2.66 18.95 -3.47
CA ALA A 35 3.67 19.99 -3.58
C ALA A 35 3.16 21.28 -2.95
N ASN A 36 4.02 22.00 -2.23
CA ASN A 36 3.69 23.31 -1.71
C ASN A 36 3.35 24.25 -2.87
N THR A 37 2.30 25.05 -2.68
CA THR A 37 1.87 26.02 -3.69
C THR A 37 2.20 27.41 -3.16
N GLU A 38 3.00 28.16 -3.91
CA GLU A 38 3.24 29.58 -3.67
C GLU A 38 2.52 30.39 -4.76
N THR A 39 1.64 31.27 -4.31
CA THR A 39 1.00 32.30 -5.13
C THR A 39 1.53 33.66 -4.65
N ASP A 40 1.44 34.70 -5.47
CA ASP A 40 1.93 36.05 -5.14
C ASP A 40 1.41 36.60 -3.79
N THR A 41 0.29 36.08 -3.29
CA THR A 41 -0.36 36.51 -2.04
C THR A 41 -0.42 35.45 -0.94
N LEU A 42 -0.11 34.18 -1.22
CA LEU A 42 -0.30 33.10 -0.25
C LEU A 42 0.62 31.89 -0.50
N ARG A 43 1.25 31.41 0.57
CA ARG A 43 1.99 30.14 0.59
C ARG A 43 1.17 29.06 1.29
N ILE A 44 0.74 28.06 0.53
CA ILE A 44 0.08 26.86 1.05
C ILE A 44 1.15 25.79 1.25
N THR A 45 1.35 25.38 2.51
CA THR A 45 2.30 24.33 2.87
C THR A 45 1.54 23.04 3.18
N TYR A 46 1.87 21.97 2.47
CA TYR A 46 1.37 20.63 2.77
C TYR A 46 2.39 19.88 3.61
N PHE A 47 1.88 19.11 4.56
CA PHE A 47 2.68 18.40 5.56
C PHE A 47 2.55 16.90 5.34
N SER A 48 3.46 16.12 5.91
CA SER A 48 3.28 14.66 5.95
C SER A 48 2.17 14.27 6.93
N ILE A 49 1.61 13.08 6.79
CA ILE A 49 0.55 12.58 7.67
C ILE A 49 0.97 12.59 9.16
N TRP A 50 2.26 12.37 9.41
CA TRP A 50 2.83 12.37 10.76
C TRP A 50 2.89 13.77 11.37
N GLN A 51 3.18 14.77 10.54
CA GLN A 51 3.19 16.17 10.95
C GLN A 51 1.78 16.70 11.16
N MET A 52 0.80 16.23 10.37
CA MET A 52 -0.59 16.62 10.51
C MET A 52 -1.23 16.08 11.79
N LEU A 53 -0.87 14.86 12.22
CA LEU A 53 -1.33 14.26 13.47
C LEU A 53 -1.04 15.14 14.71
N GLY A 54 0.04 15.92 14.68
CA GLY A 54 0.42 16.84 15.76
C GLY A 54 -0.31 18.19 15.73
N ARG A 55 -1.21 18.43 14.77
CA ARG A 55 -1.89 19.73 14.56
C ARG A 55 -3.40 19.63 14.79
N SER A 56 -3.97 20.67 15.42
CA SER A 56 -5.38 20.69 15.85
C SER A 56 -6.42 20.66 14.72
N ASN A 57 -6.02 20.91 13.47
CA ASN A 57 -6.96 21.19 12.37
C ASN A 57 -7.19 20.02 11.41
N GLY A 58 -6.59 18.84 11.62
CA GLY A 58 -6.68 17.69 10.70
C GLY A 58 -7.29 16.40 11.29
N GLY A 59 -7.79 16.45 12.53
CA GLY A 59 -7.94 15.28 13.41
C GLY A 59 -8.78 14.08 12.92
N GLY A 60 -9.66 14.25 11.92
CA GLY A 60 -10.44 13.12 11.38
C GLY A 60 -9.73 12.37 10.26
N LEU A 61 -9.27 13.10 9.24
CA LEU A 61 -8.67 12.53 8.03
C LEU A 61 -7.27 11.97 8.28
N ASP A 62 -6.50 12.60 9.16
CA ASP A 62 -5.14 12.17 9.46
C ASP A 62 -5.14 10.84 10.23
N VAL A 63 -6.02 10.74 11.25
CA VAL A 63 -6.20 9.52 12.04
C VAL A 63 -6.70 8.39 11.16
N PHE A 64 -7.65 8.66 10.27
CA PHE A 64 -8.13 7.67 9.31
C PHE A 64 -7.00 7.20 8.38
N SER A 65 -6.18 8.12 7.87
CA SER A 65 -5.04 7.80 7.00
C SER A 65 -4.00 6.94 7.70
N ILE A 66 -3.70 7.24 8.98
CA ILE A 66 -2.77 6.44 9.80
C ILE A 66 -3.35 5.06 10.11
N LEU A 67 -4.65 4.98 10.41
CA LEU A 67 -5.31 3.69 10.60
C LEU A 67 -5.23 2.84 9.33
N LEU A 68 -5.51 3.44 8.17
CA LEU A 68 -5.41 2.78 6.87
C LEU A 68 -3.99 2.27 6.60
N LEU A 69 -2.99 3.12 6.86
CA LEU A 69 -1.57 2.75 6.78
C LEU A 69 -1.23 1.59 7.71
N ALA A 70 -1.66 1.64 8.97
CA ALA A 70 -1.39 0.60 9.96
C ALA A 70 -2.00 -0.75 9.56
N ILE A 71 -3.23 -0.75 9.03
CA ILE A 71 -3.87 -1.97 8.52
C ILE A 71 -3.11 -2.50 7.30
N MET A 72 -2.77 -1.63 6.34
CA MET A 72 -1.99 -2.01 5.15
C MET A 72 -0.67 -2.68 5.53
N VAL A 73 0.10 -2.03 6.40
CA VAL A 73 1.39 -2.54 6.90
C VAL A 73 1.19 -3.84 7.66
N GLY A 74 0.19 -3.92 8.54
CA GLY A 74 -0.12 -5.14 9.30
C GLY A 74 -0.45 -6.34 8.40
N LEU A 75 -1.24 -6.13 7.34
CA LEU A 75 -1.53 -7.17 6.36
C LEU A 75 -0.29 -7.59 5.58
N CYS A 76 0.54 -6.64 5.15
CA CYS A 76 1.77 -6.93 4.42
C CYS A 76 2.79 -7.67 5.29
N VAL A 77 2.99 -7.25 6.54
CA VAL A 77 3.85 -7.93 7.52
C VAL A 77 3.33 -9.34 7.78
N ARG A 78 2.02 -9.52 7.96
CA ARG A 78 1.41 -10.85 8.11
C ARG A 78 1.71 -11.75 6.90
N ALA A 79 1.58 -11.23 5.68
CA ALA A 79 1.88 -11.97 4.45
C ALA A 79 3.37 -12.25 4.25
N THR A 80 4.23 -11.44 4.86
CA THR A 80 5.69 -11.62 4.84
C THR A 80 6.09 -12.77 5.76
N ILE A 81 5.52 -12.83 6.96
CA ILE A 81 5.94 -13.77 8.01
C ILE A 81 5.22 -15.11 7.90
N ARG A 82 3.97 -15.13 7.44
CA ARG A 82 3.13 -16.35 7.42
C ARG A 82 2.69 -16.71 6.00
N PRO A 83 2.64 -18.02 5.69
CA PRO A 83 2.13 -18.48 4.40
C PRO A 83 0.66 -18.08 4.25
N VAL A 84 0.35 -17.45 3.13
CA VAL A 84 -1.00 -17.00 2.80
C VAL A 84 -1.75 -18.14 2.11
N ARG A 85 -2.80 -18.65 2.75
CA ARG A 85 -3.66 -19.71 2.21
C ARG A 85 -5.07 -19.22 1.83
N SER A 86 -5.39 -17.98 2.17
CA SER A 86 -6.71 -17.40 1.96
C SER A 86 -6.63 -16.18 1.06
N VAL A 87 -7.60 -16.06 0.16
CA VAL A 87 -7.79 -14.93 -0.76
C VAL A 87 -8.15 -13.64 -0.01
N ALA A 88 -8.62 -13.72 1.24
CA ALA A 88 -9.02 -12.57 2.03
C ALA A 88 -7.89 -11.56 2.27
N LEU A 89 -6.66 -12.03 2.50
CA LEU A 89 -5.51 -11.15 2.74
C LEU A 89 -5.14 -10.33 1.48
N PRO A 90 -4.88 -10.94 0.31
CA PRO A 90 -4.53 -10.18 -0.88
C PRO A 90 -5.66 -9.24 -1.34
N LEU A 91 -6.92 -9.63 -1.16
CA LEU A 91 -8.05 -8.74 -1.41
C LEU A 91 -8.10 -7.57 -0.42
N GLY A 92 -7.80 -7.80 0.86
CA GLY A 92 -7.69 -6.74 1.86
C GLY A 92 -6.62 -5.71 1.50
N VAL A 93 -5.44 -6.16 1.07
CA VAL A 93 -4.36 -5.27 0.58
C VAL A 93 -4.83 -4.49 -0.64
N THR A 94 -5.51 -5.14 -1.59
CA THR A 94 -6.04 -4.49 -2.80
C THR A 94 -7.07 -3.42 -2.45
N ALA A 95 -8.02 -3.72 -1.57
CA ALA A 95 -9.08 -2.80 -1.18
C ALA A 95 -8.51 -1.56 -0.48
N ILE A 96 -7.56 -1.75 0.43
CA ILE A 96 -6.91 -0.64 1.14
C ILE A 96 -6.07 0.21 0.18
N ALA A 97 -5.30 -0.43 -0.70
CA ALA A 97 -4.53 0.27 -1.72
C ALA A 97 -5.44 1.08 -2.65
N LEU A 98 -6.59 0.53 -3.06
CA LEU A 98 -7.59 1.24 -3.85
C LEU A 98 -8.12 2.48 -3.13
N VAL A 99 -8.50 2.36 -1.85
CA VAL A 99 -8.96 3.51 -1.04
C VAL A 99 -7.87 4.58 -0.96
N ALA A 100 -6.62 4.20 -0.70
CA ALA A 100 -5.49 5.14 -0.63
C ALA A 100 -5.27 5.86 -1.98
N VAL A 101 -5.28 5.12 -3.08
CA VAL A 101 -5.14 5.67 -4.45
C VAL A 101 -6.28 6.63 -4.77
N LEU A 102 -7.52 6.28 -4.40
CA LEU A 102 -8.68 7.15 -4.58
C LEU A 102 -8.58 8.42 -3.75
N MET A 103 -8.16 8.34 -2.48
CA MET A 103 -7.98 9.52 -1.63
C MET A 103 -6.93 10.48 -2.21
N VAL A 104 -5.81 9.96 -2.68
CA VAL A 104 -4.73 10.77 -3.30
C VAL A 104 -5.19 11.32 -4.66
N GLY A 105 -5.82 10.50 -5.50
CA GLY A 105 -6.28 10.91 -6.83
C GLY A 105 -7.41 11.95 -6.78
N LEU A 106 -8.31 11.85 -5.81
CA LEU A 106 -9.39 12.81 -5.58
C LEU A 106 -8.95 14.03 -4.75
N ARG A 107 -7.65 14.12 -4.41
CA ARG A 107 -7.07 15.23 -3.64
C ARG A 107 -7.76 15.43 -2.27
N VAL A 108 -8.17 14.34 -1.64
CA VAL A 108 -8.84 14.39 -0.33
C VAL A 108 -7.89 15.01 0.69
N GLY A 109 -8.33 16.07 1.36
CA GLY A 109 -7.51 16.81 2.32
C GLY A 109 -6.55 17.84 1.71
N ALA A 110 -6.65 18.12 0.41
CA ALA A 110 -5.90 19.16 -0.27
C ALA A 110 -6.80 20.01 -1.18
N ASP A 111 -6.25 21.10 -1.72
CA ASP A 111 -6.98 21.93 -2.68
C ASP A 111 -7.20 21.18 -3.99
N ARG A 112 -8.30 21.53 -4.67
CA ARG A 112 -8.66 20.89 -5.95
C ARG A 112 -7.59 20.97 -7.00
N ASP A 113 -6.68 21.93 -6.92
CA ASP A 113 -5.61 22.17 -7.90
C ASP A 113 -4.22 21.74 -7.39
N ALA A 114 -4.14 21.13 -6.20
CA ALA A 114 -2.89 20.70 -5.59
C ALA A 114 -2.16 19.67 -6.48
N ALA A 115 -0.94 20.02 -6.91
CA ALA A 115 -0.08 19.10 -7.63
C ALA A 115 0.50 18.02 -6.70
N LEU A 116 0.65 16.80 -7.22
CA LEU A 116 1.36 15.76 -6.48
C LEU A 116 2.84 16.12 -6.35
N SER A 117 3.41 15.87 -5.17
CA SER A 117 4.86 15.90 -5.00
C SER A 117 5.48 14.68 -5.71
N ALA A 118 6.81 14.65 -5.83
CA ALA A 118 7.52 13.46 -6.30
C ALA A 118 7.19 12.23 -5.42
N THR A 119 7.19 12.42 -4.09
CA THR A 119 6.80 11.38 -3.13
C THR A 119 5.35 10.97 -3.29
N GLY A 120 4.41 11.91 -3.46
CA GLY A 120 3.00 11.61 -3.68
C GLY A 120 2.77 10.79 -4.95
N SER A 121 3.51 11.13 -6.02
CA SER A 121 3.48 10.37 -7.27
C SER A 121 4.03 8.94 -7.07
N MET A 122 5.13 8.79 -6.34
CA MET A 122 5.69 7.48 -5.98
C MET A 122 4.73 6.66 -5.10
N LEU A 123 4.05 7.30 -4.15
CA LEU A 123 3.07 6.65 -3.29
C LEU A 123 1.85 6.17 -4.10
N MET A 124 1.37 6.99 -5.04
CA MET A 124 0.28 6.62 -5.95
C MET A 124 0.68 5.42 -6.84
N ALA A 125 1.87 5.46 -7.43
CA ALA A 125 2.41 4.33 -8.19
C ALA A 125 2.56 3.07 -7.33
N THR A 126 3.02 3.22 -6.08
CA THR A 126 3.15 2.12 -5.11
C THR A 126 1.79 1.53 -4.75
N GLY A 127 0.76 2.36 -4.56
CA GLY A 127 -0.61 1.91 -4.34
C GLY A 127 -1.16 1.10 -5.51
N ILE A 128 -0.94 1.56 -6.75
CA ILE A 128 -1.33 0.82 -7.95
C ILE A 128 -0.58 -0.52 -8.04
N ALA A 129 0.73 -0.52 -7.78
CA ALA A 129 1.52 -1.76 -7.75
C ALA A 129 1.02 -2.74 -6.69
N ALA A 130 0.64 -2.25 -5.50
CA ALA A 130 0.04 -3.06 -4.44
C ALA A 130 -1.30 -3.69 -4.86
N MET A 131 -2.13 -2.96 -5.61
CA MET A 131 -3.37 -3.49 -6.17
C MET A 131 -3.09 -4.62 -7.15
N VAL A 132 -2.16 -4.42 -8.09
CA VAL A 132 -1.78 -5.45 -9.08
C VAL A 132 -1.23 -6.70 -8.37
N LEU A 133 -0.36 -6.51 -7.38
CA LEU A 133 0.19 -7.60 -6.56
C LEU A 133 -0.91 -8.36 -5.82
N GLY A 134 -1.83 -7.64 -5.17
CA GLY A 134 -2.94 -8.23 -4.42
C GLY A 134 -3.88 -9.02 -5.33
N VAL A 135 -4.31 -8.45 -6.46
CA VAL A 135 -5.16 -9.14 -7.43
C VAL A 135 -4.45 -10.37 -8.02
N GLY A 136 -3.18 -10.23 -8.43
CA GLY A 136 -2.39 -11.34 -8.96
C GLY A 136 -2.25 -12.49 -7.95
N HIS A 137 -1.96 -12.17 -6.69
CA HIS A 137 -1.86 -13.15 -5.62
C HIS A 137 -3.22 -13.81 -5.30
N ALA A 138 -4.31 -13.04 -5.31
CA ALA A 138 -5.66 -13.58 -5.13
C ALA A 138 -6.04 -14.58 -6.25
N ILE A 139 -5.73 -14.25 -7.50
CA ILE A 139 -5.92 -15.14 -8.66
C ILE A 139 -5.09 -16.41 -8.50
N HIS A 140 -3.80 -16.27 -8.14
CA HIS A 140 -2.91 -17.41 -7.94
C HIS A 140 -3.44 -18.38 -6.86
N LEU A 141 -3.89 -17.86 -5.71
CA LEU A 141 -4.48 -18.69 -4.65
C LEU A 141 -5.78 -19.37 -5.10
N THR A 142 -6.60 -18.67 -5.90
CA THR A 142 -7.85 -19.23 -6.43
C THR A 142 -7.58 -20.39 -7.38
N ILE A 143 -6.56 -20.26 -8.25
CA ILE A 143 -6.13 -21.32 -9.17
C ILE A 143 -5.60 -22.53 -8.38
N LEU A 144 -4.76 -22.30 -7.37
CA LEU A 144 -4.22 -23.38 -6.53
C LEU A 144 -5.32 -24.12 -5.76
N LYS A 145 -6.31 -23.39 -5.23
CA LYS A 145 -7.48 -23.98 -4.57
C LYS A 145 -8.34 -24.80 -5.54
N ALA A 146 -8.57 -24.29 -6.75
CA ALA A 146 -9.31 -25.02 -7.79
C ALA A 146 -8.58 -26.31 -8.24
N ARG A 147 -7.25 -26.35 -8.13
CA ARG A 147 -6.42 -27.53 -8.42
C ARG A 147 -6.28 -28.50 -7.24
N GLY A 148 -6.87 -28.22 -6.08
CA GLY A 148 -6.78 -29.07 -4.89
C GLY A 148 -5.39 -29.12 -4.24
N VAL A 149 -4.53 -28.12 -4.51
CA VAL A 149 -3.17 -28.02 -3.96
C VAL A 149 -3.16 -27.30 -2.60
N LEU A 150 -4.23 -26.56 -2.28
CA LEU A 150 -4.41 -25.76 -1.06
C LEU A 150 -5.57 -26.25 -0.21
#